data_AF-A0A200PM72-F1
#
_entry.id   AF-A0A200PM72-F1
#
_cell.length_a   1.000
_cell.length_b   1.000
_cell.length_c   1.000
_cell.angle_alpha   90.00
_cell.angle_beta   90.00
_cell.angle_gamma   90.00
#
_symmetry.space_group_name_H-M   'P 1'
#
loop_
_entity.id
_entity.type
_entity.pdbx_description
1 polymer ?
#
loop_
_entity_poly.entity_id
_entity_poly.type
_entity_poly.pdbx_seq_one_letter_code
_entity_poly.pdbx_strand_id
1 'polypeptide(L)'
;MDICSSWDGTLSSSDFRVAATTLSKKWKVINPVFPPWTWVPCPRRPFWVASSDSEVDGYLSLENFYQLSSNEVGHRCSIETQALNNLVDVLCSYKSSPAKEELVNCGKEEPVDNATLVQSDDQEMHFYDFHIVYSNSYRVPVLYFRGYQSDGQLLALDEIERDLPLNSLKILRESKWTFMTQEEHPYLNRPWYTLHPCGTSEWMKLLFLGGDSQTKDGPTIQQQYLVSWLSVVGQAVGLRIPLEMINNSCPLYPVNSVTLSNEVND
;
A
#
# COMPACT_ATOMS: atom_id res chain seq x y z
N MET A 1 -20.07 -19.77 22.21
CA MET A 1 -19.67 -20.64 21.08
C MET A 1 -18.75 -19.82 20.21
N ASP A 2 -17.46 -20.13 20.26
CA ASP A 2 -16.41 -19.34 19.63
C ASP A 2 -16.48 -19.47 18.11
N ILE A 3 -16.95 -18.41 17.46
CA ILE A 3 -17.01 -18.26 16.00
C ILE A 3 -15.60 -18.46 15.38
N CYS A 4 -14.55 -18.20 16.15
CA CYS A 4 -13.15 -18.36 15.73
C CYS A 4 -12.72 -19.82 15.51
N SER A 5 -13.44 -20.81 16.04
CA SER A 5 -13.04 -22.23 15.90
C SER A 5 -13.31 -22.85 14.51
N SER A 6 -14.11 -22.20 13.65
CA SER A 6 -14.57 -22.77 12.36
C SER A 6 -14.11 -22.05 11.11
N TRP A 7 -13.55 -20.84 11.23
CA TRP A 7 -13.12 -20.07 10.07
C TRP A 7 -11.84 -20.67 9.46
N ASP A 8 -11.80 -20.77 8.13
CA ASP A 8 -10.70 -21.38 7.37
C ASP A 8 -9.64 -20.35 6.92
N GLY A 9 -9.80 -19.09 7.34
CA GLY A 9 -8.92 -17.99 6.96
C GLY A 9 -9.17 -17.43 5.55
N THR A 10 -10.21 -17.90 4.87
CA THR A 10 -10.60 -17.41 3.54
C THR A 10 -11.61 -16.27 3.62
N LEU A 11 -11.79 -15.58 2.50
CA LEU A 11 -12.69 -14.46 2.33
C LEU A 11 -13.61 -14.72 1.13
N SER A 12 -14.90 -14.45 1.25
CA SER A 12 -15.79 -14.44 0.08
C SER A 12 -15.54 -13.20 -0.80
N SER A 13 -15.99 -13.21 -2.05
CA SER A 13 -15.90 -12.06 -2.96
C SER A 13 -16.64 -10.82 -2.41
N SER A 14 -17.79 -11.01 -1.77
CA SER A 14 -18.54 -9.93 -1.12
C SER A 14 -17.80 -9.40 0.11
N ASP A 15 -17.22 -10.29 0.92
CA ASP A 15 -16.45 -9.88 2.10
C ASP A 15 -15.16 -9.18 1.70
N PHE A 16 -14.54 -9.59 0.59
CA PHE A 16 -13.41 -8.88 -0.01
C PHE A 16 -13.75 -7.43 -0.33
N ARG A 17 -14.95 -7.17 -0.86
CA ARG A 17 -15.40 -5.80 -1.12
C ARG A 17 -15.61 -4.98 0.14
N VAL A 18 -16.14 -5.58 1.20
CA VAL A 18 -16.29 -4.94 2.51
C VAL A 18 -14.91 -4.60 3.08
N ALA A 19 -13.97 -5.54 3.01
CA ALA A 19 -12.59 -5.36 3.45
C ALA A 19 -11.87 -4.26 2.66
N ALA A 20 -12.01 -4.25 1.32
CA ALA A 20 -11.42 -3.26 0.42
C ALA A 20 -11.94 -1.85 0.71
N THR A 21 -13.24 -1.74 0.96
CA THR A 21 -13.86 -0.47 1.34
C THR A 21 -13.33 0.02 2.69
N THR A 22 -13.17 -0.88 3.66
CA THR A 22 -12.62 -0.53 4.98
C THR A 22 -11.16 -0.08 4.88
N LEU A 23 -10.33 -0.83 4.15
CA LEU A 23 -8.92 -0.48 3.91
C LEU A 23 -8.79 0.91 3.29
N SER A 24 -9.55 1.17 2.22
CA SER A 24 -9.51 2.46 1.50
C SER A 24 -9.90 3.65 2.38
N LYS A 25 -10.97 3.48 3.18
CA LYS A 25 -11.43 4.51 4.11
C LYS A 25 -10.39 4.79 5.20
N LYS A 26 -9.84 3.73 5.83
CA LYS A 26 -8.82 3.88 6.88
C LYS A 26 -7.55 4.54 6.32
N TRP A 27 -7.07 4.07 5.18
CA TRP A 27 -5.87 4.63 4.53
C TRP A 27 -6.04 6.11 4.24
N LYS A 28 -7.17 6.52 3.66
CA LYS A 28 -7.43 7.93 3.33
C LYS A 28 -7.39 8.85 4.57
N VAL A 29 -7.86 8.37 5.72
CA VAL A 29 -7.86 9.13 6.98
C VAL A 29 -6.45 9.23 7.57
N ILE A 30 -5.69 8.14 7.55
CA ILE A 30 -4.40 8.04 8.24
C ILE A 30 -3.24 8.53 7.37
N ASN A 31 -3.31 8.34 6.05
CA ASN A 31 -2.29 8.66 5.07
C ASN A 31 -2.80 9.66 4.02
N PRO A 32 -3.24 10.87 4.39
CA PRO A 32 -3.83 11.82 3.44
C PRO A 32 -2.84 12.37 2.41
N VAL A 33 -1.53 12.28 2.70
CA VAL A 33 -0.44 12.75 1.82
C VAL A 33 -0.12 11.74 0.71
N PHE A 34 -0.35 10.45 0.96
CA PHE A 34 -0.10 9.40 -0.01
C PHE A 34 -1.30 9.21 -0.95
N PRO A 35 -1.09 8.67 -2.17
CA PRO A 35 -2.19 8.31 -3.04
C PRO A 35 -3.21 7.43 -2.32
N PRO A 36 -4.52 7.61 -2.55
CA PRO A 36 -5.53 6.78 -1.90
C PRO A 36 -5.62 5.42 -2.59
N TRP A 37 -5.92 4.38 -1.81
CA TRP A 37 -6.49 3.16 -2.38
C TRP A 37 -7.86 3.46 -2.99
N THR A 38 -8.05 3.05 -4.24
CA THR A 38 -9.28 3.26 -5.00
C THR A 38 -9.79 1.95 -5.56
N TRP A 39 -11.11 1.80 -5.61
CA TRP A 39 -11.73 0.62 -6.23
C TRP A 39 -11.83 0.82 -7.74
N VAL A 40 -11.25 -0.10 -8.51
CA VAL A 40 -11.37 -0.14 -9.97
C VAL A 40 -12.37 -1.23 -10.35
N PRO A 41 -13.54 -0.90 -10.93
CA PRO A 41 -14.46 -1.90 -11.43
C PRO A 41 -13.86 -2.58 -12.67
N CYS A 42 -14.10 -3.87 -12.83
CA CYS A 42 -13.69 -4.57 -14.05
C CYS A 42 -14.52 -4.08 -15.25
N PRO A 43 -13.89 -3.62 -16.35
CA PRO A 43 -14.62 -3.12 -17.51
C PRO A 43 -15.17 -4.21 -18.44
N ARG A 44 -14.95 -5.51 -18.17
CA ARG A 44 -15.26 -6.58 -19.14
C ARG A 44 -15.74 -7.88 -18.50
N ARG A 45 -17.05 -8.01 -18.31
CA ARG A 45 -17.71 -9.31 -18.52
C ARG A 45 -18.47 -9.26 -19.85
N PRO A 46 -18.19 -10.16 -20.79
CA PRO A 46 -19.08 -10.37 -21.92
C PRO A 46 -20.49 -10.69 -21.40
N PHE A 47 -21.53 -10.14 -22.04
CA PHE A 47 -22.91 -10.22 -21.57
C PHE A 47 -23.48 -11.66 -21.44
N TRP A 48 -22.78 -12.66 -21.95
CA TRP A 48 -23.15 -14.08 -21.88
C TRP A 48 -22.54 -14.83 -20.69
N VAL A 49 -21.63 -14.21 -19.92
CA VAL A 49 -21.18 -14.78 -18.64
C VAL A 49 -22.18 -14.38 -17.57
N ALA A 50 -22.98 -15.34 -17.13
CA ALA A 50 -23.91 -15.13 -16.02
C ALA A 50 -23.11 -14.74 -14.77
N SER A 51 -23.29 -13.51 -14.30
CA SER A 51 -22.87 -13.11 -12.97
C SER A 51 -23.75 -13.87 -11.98
N SER A 52 -23.16 -14.67 -11.09
CA SER A 52 -23.83 -14.89 -9.82
C SER A 52 -23.90 -13.53 -9.12
N ASP A 53 -25.05 -13.18 -8.53
CA ASP A 53 -25.26 -11.90 -7.84
C ASP A 53 -24.27 -11.64 -6.67
N SER A 54 -23.40 -12.60 -6.35
CA SER A 54 -22.42 -12.53 -5.25
C SER A 54 -20.98 -12.21 -5.69
N GLU A 55 -20.64 -12.23 -6.98
CA GLU A 55 -19.27 -11.93 -7.41
C GLU A 55 -19.03 -10.43 -7.56
N VAL A 56 -18.13 -9.90 -6.73
CA VAL A 56 -17.68 -8.52 -6.86
C VAL A 56 -16.57 -8.49 -7.89
N ASP A 57 -16.83 -7.79 -9.00
CA ASP A 57 -15.90 -7.73 -10.14
C ASP A 57 -15.07 -6.44 -10.13
N GLY A 58 -13.79 -6.58 -9.83
CA GLY A 58 -12.85 -5.47 -9.74
C GLY A 58 -11.74 -5.74 -8.73
N TYR A 59 -10.93 -4.71 -8.51
CA TYR A 59 -9.76 -4.78 -7.65
C TYR A 59 -9.50 -3.44 -6.97
N LEU A 60 -8.65 -3.46 -5.94
CA LEU A 60 -8.20 -2.25 -5.29
C LEU A 60 -6.88 -1.81 -5.90
N SER A 61 -6.73 -0.53 -6.20
CA SER A 61 -5.55 0.06 -6.82
C SER A 61 -4.99 1.21 -5.99
N LEU A 62 -3.67 1.21 -5.83
CA LEU A 62 -2.85 2.30 -5.30
C LEU A 62 -1.76 2.57 -6.31
N GLU A 63 -1.84 3.70 -7.03
CA GLU A 63 -0.90 4.04 -8.11
C GLU A 63 -0.04 5.24 -7.73
N ASN A 64 1.15 5.32 -8.33
CA ASN A 64 2.12 6.40 -8.12
C ASN A 64 2.57 6.55 -6.66
N PHE A 65 2.70 5.43 -5.94
CA PHE A 65 3.33 5.42 -4.63
C PHE A 65 4.84 5.59 -4.81
N TYR A 66 5.45 6.61 -4.24
CA TYR A 66 6.87 6.90 -4.47
C TYR A 66 7.74 6.46 -3.31
N GLN A 67 8.94 6.00 -3.65
CA GLN A 67 10.01 5.70 -2.71
C GLN A 67 11.32 6.31 -3.20
N LEU A 68 12.12 6.82 -2.27
CA LEU A 68 13.46 7.31 -2.58
C LEU A 68 14.41 6.11 -2.63
N SER A 69 15.03 5.88 -3.78
CA SER A 69 16.20 5.01 -3.88
C SER A 69 17.37 5.77 -3.27
N SER A 70 18.00 5.20 -2.25
CA SER A 70 19.26 5.70 -1.71
C SER A 70 20.36 4.70 -2.06
N ASN A 71 21.38 5.19 -2.76
CA ASN A 71 22.54 4.40 -3.15
C ASN A 71 23.48 4.04 -1.98
N GLU A 72 23.18 4.49 -0.75
CA GLU A 72 24.01 4.20 0.42
C GLU A 72 23.49 3.01 1.25
N VAL A 73 24.27 1.92 1.24
CA VAL A 73 24.00 0.65 1.91
C VAL A 73 23.97 0.76 3.46
N GLY A 74 24.24 1.93 4.05
CA GLY A 74 24.54 2.09 5.48
C GLY A 74 23.52 2.79 6.38
N HIS A 75 22.55 3.54 5.85
CA HIS A 75 21.66 4.38 6.68
C HIS A 75 20.17 4.19 6.36
N ARG A 76 19.72 2.94 6.33
CA ARG A 76 18.29 2.61 6.23
C ARG A 76 17.65 2.42 7.60
N CYS A 77 17.57 3.51 8.37
CA CYS A 77 16.64 3.63 9.49
C CYS A 77 16.40 5.12 9.79
N SER A 78 15.12 5.52 9.78
CA SER A 78 14.61 6.80 10.33
C SER A 78 14.57 8.06 9.46
N ILE A 79 14.62 7.98 8.12
CA ILE A 79 14.34 9.15 7.26
C ILE A 79 12.98 8.98 6.55
N GLU A 80 11.88 8.90 7.30
CA GLU A 80 10.54 8.73 6.70
C GLU A 80 9.58 9.89 6.94
N THR A 81 10.02 11.01 7.54
CA THR A 81 9.11 12.16 7.78
C THR A 81 9.67 13.49 7.34
N GLN A 82 10.94 13.80 7.63
CA GLN A 82 11.53 15.10 7.24
C GLN A 82 11.89 15.18 5.75
N ALA A 83 12.47 14.12 5.17
CA ALA A 83 12.77 14.11 3.73
C ALA A 83 11.48 14.12 2.89
N LEU A 84 10.44 13.40 3.32
CA LEU A 84 9.13 13.38 2.66
C LEU A 84 8.45 14.75 2.67
N ASN A 85 8.48 15.48 3.80
CA ASN A 85 7.92 16.83 3.88
C ASN A 85 8.65 17.81 2.96
N ASN A 86 9.99 17.76 2.92
CA ASN A 86 10.78 18.60 2.02
C ASN A 86 10.49 18.28 0.54
N LEU A 87 10.21 17.02 0.20
CA LEU A 87 9.93 16.59 -1.17
C LEU A 87 8.51 16.97 -1.62
N VAL A 88 7.52 16.91 -0.72
CA VAL A 88 6.16 17.41 -0.99
C VAL A 88 6.20 18.91 -1.32
N ASP A 89 7.02 19.69 -0.63
CA ASP A 89 7.20 21.13 -0.94
C ASP A 89 7.83 21.34 -2.32
N VAL A 90 8.83 20.53 -2.69
CA VAL A 90 9.46 20.59 -4.03
C VAL A 90 8.44 20.22 -5.13
N LEU A 91 7.67 19.15 -4.96
CA LEU A 91 6.67 18.73 -5.95
C LEU A 91 5.50 19.72 -6.08
N CYS A 92 5.11 20.39 -4.99
CA CYS A 92 4.13 21.47 -5.01
C CYS A 92 4.65 22.72 -5.74
N SER A 93 5.96 23.00 -5.66
CA SER A 93 6.57 24.14 -6.35
C SER A 93 6.58 23.97 -7.87
N TYR A 94 6.85 22.75 -8.38
CA TYR A 94 6.84 22.44 -9.81
C TYR A 94 5.45 22.54 -10.45
N LYS A 95 4.39 22.31 -9.68
CA LYS A 95 3.00 22.39 -10.19
C LYS A 95 2.42 23.80 -10.24
N SER A 96 3.13 24.81 -9.75
CA SER A 96 2.60 26.18 -9.57
C SER A 96 3.16 27.23 -10.53
N SER A 97 3.87 26.85 -11.60
CA SER A 97 4.37 27.84 -12.58
C SER A 97 3.50 27.85 -13.86
N PRO A 98 2.69 28.89 -14.11
CA PRO A 98 2.20 29.18 -15.44
C PRO A 98 3.29 29.92 -16.22
N ALA A 99 3.66 29.35 -17.37
CA ALA A 99 4.56 29.94 -18.34
C ALA A 99 4.24 31.41 -18.62
N LYS A 100 5.22 32.29 -18.41
CA LYS A 100 5.34 33.57 -19.11
C LYS A 100 6.80 33.83 -19.44
N GLU A 101 7.10 33.71 -20.72
CA GLU A 101 8.27 34.29 -21.37
C GLU A 101 8.21 35.81 -21.22
N GLU A 102 9.26 36.45 -20.70
CA GLU A 102 9.66 37.79 -21.15
C GLU A 102 11.19 37.91 -21.14
N LEU A 103 11.70 38.35 -22.29
CA LEU A 103 13.08 38.60 -22.64
C LEU A 103 13.53 39.95 -22.06
N VAL A 104 14.58 39.98 -21.24
CA VAL A 104 15.39 41.19 -21.03
C VAL A 104 16.88 40.82 -21.00
N ASN A 105 17.58 41.28 -22.04
CA ASN A 105 19.03 41.28 -22.16
C ASN A 105 19.60 42.58 -21.57
N CYS A 106 20.66 42.49 -20.75
CA CYS A 106 21.70 43.53 -20.72
C CYS A 106 22.98 43.04 -20.01
N GLY A 107 24.10 43.02 -20.76
CA GLY A 107 25.40 43.45 -20.25
C GLY A 107 26.36 42.39 -19.69
N LYS A 108 27.28 41.98 -20.56
CA LYS A 108 28.62 41.40 -20.35
C LYS A 108 29.21 41.47 -18.94
N GLU A 109 29.70 40.32 -18.47
CA GLU A 109 31.07 40.08 -17.98
C GLU A 109 31.24 38.55 -17.87
N GLU A 110 32.32 37.99 -18.43
CA GLU A 110 32.65 36.58 -18.21
C GLU A 110 33.31 36.42 -16.84
N PRO A 111 32.83 35.47 -16.01
CA PRO A 111 33.69 34.82 -15.05
C PRO A 111 33.77 33.32 -15.37
N VAL A 112 34.99 32.89 -15.66
CA VAL A 112 35.58 31.58 -15.33
C VAL A 112 34.60 30.42 -15.27
N ASP A 113 34.70 29.53 -16.27
CA ASP A 113 34.10 28.19 -16.30
C ASP A 113 34.57 27.36 -15.10
N ASN A 114 33.96 27.61 -13.95
CA ASN A 114 33.83 26.63 -12.91
C ASN A 114 32.67 25.74 -13.35
N ALA A 115 32.97 24.75 -14.20
CA ALA A 115 32.15 23.57 -14.37
C ALA A 115 31.89 23.02 -12.97
N THR A 116 30.79 23.46 -12.39
CA THR A 116 30.30 22.97 -11.11
C THR A 116 29.84 21.58 -11.46
N LEU A 117 30.67 20.59 -11.12
CA LEU A 117 30.20 19.23 -10.93
C LEU A 117 29.12 19.35 -9.85
N VAL A 118 27.89 19.57 -10.29
CA VAL A 118 26.73 19.29 -9.47
C VAL A 118 26.90 17.80 -9.22
N GLN A 119 27.43 17.45 -8.06
CA GLN A 119 27.16 16.15 -7.48
C GLN A 119 25.64 16.16 -7.32
N SER A 120 24.93 15.75 -8.38
CA SER A 120 23.59 15.27 -8.19
C SER A 120 23.77 14.10 -7.25
N ASP A 121 23.40 14.33 -5.99
CA ASP A 121 22.91 13.26 -5.16
C ASP A 121 21.72 12.71 -5.96
N ASP A 122 22.00 11.83 -6.92
CA ASP A 122 21.02 11.19 -7.80
C ASP A 122 20.21 10.25 -6.91
N GLN A 123 19.37 10.84 -6.07
CA GLN A 123 18.25 10.16 -5.44
C GLN A 123 17.30 9.82 -6.58
N GLU A 124 17.54 8.66 -7.19
CA GLU A 124 16.63 8.09 -8.17
C GLU A 124 15.28 7.87 -7.50
N MET A 125 14.27 8.59 -7.99
CA MET A 125 12.91 8.46 -7.52
C MET A 125 12.24 7.32 -8.26
N HIS A 126 11.84 6.28 -7.52
CA HIS A 126 11.07 5.17 -8.04
C HIS A 126 9.61 5.31 -7.63
N PHE A 127 8.74 4.92 -8.55
CA PHE A 127 7.30 4.91 -8.36
C PHE A 127 6.77 3.49 -8.44
N TYR A 128 5.72 3.22 -7.70
CA TYR A 128 5.15 1.90 -7.53
C TYR A 128 3.64 1.96 -7.67
N ASP A 129 3.12 0.98 -8.41
CA ASP A 129 1.69 0.66 -8.44
C ASP A 129 1.45 -0.65 -7.69
N PHE A 130 0.44 -0.68 -6.84
CA PHE A 130 0.01 -1.85 -6.09
C PHE A 130 -1.47 -2.13 -6.36
N HIS A 131 -1.77 -3.34 -6.81
CA HIS A 131 -3.13 -3.82 -7.01
C HIS A 131 -3.44 -5.01 -6.10
N ILE A 132 -4.56 -4.96 -5.40
CA ILE A 132 -5.06 -6.09 -4.59
C ILE A 132 -6.23 -6.71 -5.34
N VAL A 133 -6.04 -7.94 -5.80
CA VAL A 133 -7.01 -8.70 -6.60
C VAL A 133 -7.53 -9.87 -5.78
N TYR A 134 -8.84 -10.15 -5.86
CA TYR A 134 -9.41 -11.35 -5.26
C TYR A 134 -9.12 -12.58 -6.13
N SER A 135 -8.58 -13.64 -5.54
CA SER A 135 -8.45 -14.94 -6.20
C SER A 135 -9.66 -15.82 -5.89
N ASN A 136 -10.47 -16.15 -6.90
CA ASN A 136 -11.57 -17.11 -6.74
C ASN A 136 -11.08 -18.50 -6.32
N SER A 137 -9.93 -18.95 -6.85
CA SER A 137 -9.40 -20.30 -6.59
C SER A 137 -8.91 -20.47 -5.16
N TYR A 138 -8.22 -19.47 -4.62
CA TYR A 138 -7.68 -19.50 -3.25
C TYR A 138 -8.64 -18.89 -2.23
N ARG A 139 -9.63 -18.12 -2.67
CA ARG A 139 -10.56 -17.33 -1.84
C ARG A 139 -9.85 -16.36 -0.89
N VAL A 140 -8.80 -15.72 -1.39
CA VAL A 140 -7.95 -14.78 -0.65
C VAL A 140 -7.52 -13.62 -1.57
N PRO A 141 -7.09 -12.48 -1.01
CA PRO A 141 -6.41 -11.43 -1.77
C PRO A 141 -5.05 -11.88 -2.30
N VAL A 142 -4.68 -11.31 -3.45
CA VAL A 142 -3.39 -11.45 -4.11
C VAL A 142 -2.86 -10.05 -4.38
N LEU A 143 -1.61 -9.79 -4.01
CA LEU A 143 -0.96 -8.52 -4.29
C LEU A 143 -0.22 -8.62 -5.62
N TYR A 144 -0.54 -7.72 -6.55
CA TYR A 144 0.22 -7.44 -7.74
C TYR A 144 0.91 -6.09 -7.59
N PHE A 145 2.15 -5.96 -8.03
CA PHE A 145 2.84 -4.69 -8.03
C PHE A 145 3.84 -4.57 -9.17
N ARG A 146 4.26 -3.34 -9.44
CA ARG A 146 5.32 -3.01 -10.38
C ARG A 146 5.97 -1.71 -9.95
N GLY A 147 7.26 -1.59 -10.22
CA GLY A 147 8.01 -0.35 -10.06
C GLY A 147 8.32 0.28 -11.42
N TYR A 148 8.48 1.59 -11.44
CA TYR A 148 8.93 2.34 -12.61
C TYR A 148 9.80 3.53 -12.21
N GLN A 149 10.75 3.87 -13.08
CA GLN A 149 11.58 5.06 -12.97
C GLN A 149 10.78 6.33 -13.36
N SER A 150 11.36 7.49 -13.09
CA SER A 150 10.77 8.80 -13.43
C SER A 150 10.52 9.00 -14.92
N ASP A 151 11.24 8.29 -15.79
CA ASP A 151 11.04 8.27 -17.25
C ASP A 151 9.96 7.27 -17.71
N GLY A 152 9.40 6.49 -16.78
CA GLY A 152 8.38 5.47 -17.03
C GLY A 152 8.93 4.07 -17.37
N GLN A 153 10.24 3.87 -17.38
CA GLN A 153 10.84 2.53 -17.56
C GLN A 153 10.48 1.62 -16.39
N LEU A 154 10.06 0.39 -16.66
CA LEU A 154 9.73 -0.59 -15.61
C LEU A 154 11.01 -1.07 -14.91
N LEU A 155 10.93 -1.18 -13.57
CA LEU A 155 12.00 -1.72 -12.76
C LEU A 155 12.09 -3.24 -12.88
N ALA A 156 13.32 -3.73 -13.03
CA ALA A 156 13.62 -5.14 -12.88
C ALA A 156 13.56 -5.57 -11.41
N LEU A 157 13.46 -6.89 -11.17
CA LEU A 157 13.31 -7.45 -9.82
C LEU A 157 14.46 -7.06 -8.89
N ASP A 158 15.69 -7.05 -9.40
CA ASP A 158 16.89 -6.67 -8.64
C ASP A 158 16.86 -5.20 -8.21
N GLU A 159 16.30 -4.32 -9.04
CA GLU A 159 16.12 -2.90 -8.72
C GLU A 159 15.07 -2.71 -7.63
N ILE A 160 13.95 -3.44 -7.74
CA ILE A 160 12.93 -3.45 -6.69
C ILE A 160 13.51 -3.99 -5.38
N GLU A 161 14.27 -5.09 -5.42
CA GLU A 161 14.95 -5.63 -4.24
C GLU A 161 15.90 -4.62 -3.62
N ARG A 162 16.59 -3.80 -4.42
CA ARG A 162 17.46 -2.72 -3.90
C ARG A 162 16.69 -1.65 -3.15
N ASP A 163 15.45 -1.36 -3.53
CA ASP A 163 14.60 -0.37 -2.85
C ASP A 163 14.07 -0.87 -1.51
N LEU A 164 13.96 -2.19 -1.33
CA LEU A 164 13.35 -2.75 -0.13
C LEU A 164 14.20 -2.53 1.13
N PRO A 165 13.55 -2.23 2.28
CA PRO A 165 14.22 -2.25 3.57
C PRO A 165 14.88 -3.63 3.84
N LEU A 166 16.00 -3.66 4.57
CA LEU A 166 16.72 -4.92 4.84
C LEU A 166 15.84 -6.01 5.48
N ASN A 167 14.94 -5.60 6.37
CA ASN A 167 13.97 -6.52 7.00
C ASN A 167 12.97 -7.09 5.98
N SER A 168 12.55 -6.28 5.00
CA SER A 168 11.68 -6.71 3.90
C SER A 168 12.35 -7.73 3.00
N LEU A 169 13.62 -7.51 2.65
CA LEU A 169 14.43 -8.49 1.92
C LEU A 169 14.58 -9.81 2.67
N LYS A 170 14.81 -9.74 3.99
CA LYS A 170 14.89 -10.93 4.84
C LYS A 170 13.56 -11.70 4.82
N ILE A 171 12.43 -11.00 4.97
CA ILE A 171 11.09 -11.61 4.89
C ILE A 171 10.88 -12.26 3.53
N LEU A 172 11.17 -11.56 2.43
CA LEU A 172 11.04 -12.11 1.08
C LEU A 172 11.86 -13.38 0.87
N ARG A 173 13.11 -13.39 1.34
CA ARG A 173 14.05 -14.50 1.09
C ARG A 173 13.85 -15.69 2.04
N GLU A 174 13.41 -15.45 3.28
CA GLU A 174 13.32 -16.50 4.31
C GLU A 174 11.89 -17.00 4.54
N SER A 175 10.86 -16.23 4.18
CA SER A 175 9.48 -16.61 4.41
C SER A 175 9.02 -17.65 3.39
N LYS A 176 8.39 -18.71 3.90
CA LYS A 176 7.70 -19.72 3.07
C LYS A 176 6.42 -19.19 2.41
N TRP A 177 5.95 -18.03 2.83
CA TRP A 177 4.61 -17.53 2.52
C TRP A 177 4.58 -16.28 1.63
N THR A 178 5.75 -15.72 1.31
CA THR A 178 5.87 -14.49 0.50
C THR A 178 6.84 -14.71 -0.66
N PHE A 179 6.61 -15.79 -1.41
CA PHE A 179 7.36 -16.04 -2.63
C PHE A 179 6.91 -15.09 -3.75
N MET A 180 7.86 -14.36 -4.31
CA MET A 180 7.62 -13.42 -5.40
C MET A 180 7.77 -14.13 -6.75
N THR A 181 6.80 -13.91 -7.64
CA THR A 181 6.79 -14.43 -9.02
C THR A 181 6.30 -13.35 -9.98
N GLN A 182 6.37 -13.61 -11.28
CA GLN A 182 5.82 -12.74 -12.32
C GLN A 182 4.65 -13.44 -13.01
N GLU A 183 3.49 -12.78 -13.02
CA GLU A 183 2.26 -13.29 -13.62
C GLU A 183 1.57 -12.21 -14.46
N GLU A 184 0.70 -12.61 -15.38
CA GLU A 184 -0.14 -11.67 -16.11
C GLU A 184 -1.23 -11.12 -15.18
N HIS A 185 -1.35 -9.79 -15.11
CA HIS A 185 -2.38 -9.17 -14.28
C HIS A 185 -3.78 -9.53 -14.79
N PRO A 186 -4.68 -10.09 -13.94
CA PRO A 186 -5.96 -10.68 -14.36
C PRO A 186 -6.86 -9.76 -15.19
N TYR A 187 -6.73 -8.45 -15.01
CA TYR A 187 -7.56 -7.44 -15.69
C TYR A 187 -6.83 -6.56 -16.72
N LEU A 188 -5.49 -6.65 -16.83
CA LEU A 188 -4.70 -5.65 -17.57
C LEU A 188 -3.81 -6.25 -18.67
N ASN A 189 -3.83 -7.58 -18.83
CA ASN A 189 -3.15 -8.33 -19.89
C ASN A 189 -1.68 -7.94 -20.10
N ARG A 190 -0.95 -7.76 -19.00
CA ARG A 190 0.47 -7.40 -18.99
C ARG A 190 1.14 -8.02 -17.75
N PRO A 191 2.46 -8.28 -17.79
CA PRO A 191 3.16 -8.89 -16.66
C PRO A 191 3.25 -7.92 -15.48
N TRP A 192 3.06 -8.45 -14.28
CA TRP A 192 3.24 -7.80 -12.99
C TRP A 192 3.97 -8.75 -12.05
N TYR A 193 4.71 -8.21 -11.09
CA TYR A 193 5.20 -9.02 -9.98
C TYR A 193 4.04 -9.31 -9.02
N THR A 194 4.04 -10.48 -8.41
CA THR A 194 3.03 -10.88 -7.46
C THR A 194 3.60 -11.73 -6.35
N LEU A 195 3.02 -11.63 -5.15
CA LEU A 195 3.26 -12.58 -4.08
C LEU A 195 2.25 -13.71 -4.19
N HIS A 196 2.75 -14.93 -4.36
CA HIS A 196 1.90 -16.09 -4.53
C HIS A 196 1.00 -16.31 -3.29
N PRO A 197 -0.32 -16.51 -3.42
CA PRO A 197 -1.25 -16.60 -2.29
C PRO A 197 -1.18 -17.92 -1.49
N CYS A 198 -0.12 -18.70 -1.67
CA CYS A 198 0.01 -19.99 -0.99
C CYS A 198 0.12 -19.77 0.51
N GLY A 199 -0.76 -20.42 1.27
CA GLY A 199 -0.79 -20.32 2.73
C GLY A 199 -1.44 -19.05 3.27
N THR A 200 -1.92 -18.12 2.43
CA THR A 200 -2.63 -16.92 2.89
C THR A 200 -3.77 -17.24 3.84
N SER A 201 -4.59 -18.23 3.50
CA SER A 201 -5.68 -18.67 4.37
C SER A 201 -5.18 -19.22 5.71
N GLU A 202 -4.12 -20.01 5.71
CA GLU A 202 -3.58 -20.64 6.92
C GLU A 202 -3.03 -19.59 7.90
N TRP A 203 -2.19 -18.66 7.44
CA TRP A 203 -1.65 -17.65 8.33
C TRP A 203 -2.68 -16.58 8.71
N MET A 204 -3.62 -16.25 7.83
CA MET A 204 -4.75 -15.38 8.21
C MET A 204 -5.60 -16.03 9.30
N LYS A 205 -5.87 -17.33 9.22
CA LYS A 205 -6.54 -18.05 10.30
C LYS A 205 -5.77 -17.90 11.62
N LEU A 206 -4.45 -18.12 11.61
CA LEU A 206 -3.61 -17.98 12.82
C LEU A 206 -3.63 -16.56 13.40
N LEU A 207 -3.58 -15.53 12.56
CA LEU A 207 -3.61 -14.13 13.02
C LEU A 207 -4.88 -13.79 13.82
N PHE A 208 -6.02 -14.36 13.44
CA PHE A 208 -7.29 -14.09 14.12
C PHE A 208 -7.62 -15.09 15.24
N LEU A 209 -6.92 -16.24 15.31
CA LEU A 209 -7.05 -17.20 16.41
C LEU A 209 -6.51 -16.66 17.75
N GLY A 210 -5.51 -15.78 17.72
CA GLY A 210 -4.88 -15.20 18.91
C GLY A 210 -5.53 -13.92 19.44
N GLY A 211 -6.59 -13.42 18.80
CA GLY A 211 -7.29 -12.20 19.21
C GLY A 211 -8.42 -12.50 20.18
N ASP A 212 -8.23 -12.24 21.47
CA ASP A 212 -9.28 -12.38 22.48
C ASP A 212 -10.40 -11.36 22.27
N SER A 213 -11.63 -11.87 22.22
CA SER A 213 -12.90 -11.13 22.22
C SER A 213 -13.14 -10.14 21.08
N GLN A 214 -13.86 -10.59 20.03
CA GLN A 214 -14.76 -9.68 19.34
C GLN A 214 -15.73 -9.10 20.37
N THR A 215 -15.54 -7.84 20.74
CA THR A 215 -16.59 -7.09 21.42
C THR A 215 -17.76 -6.99 20.44
N LYS A 216 -19.01 -7.07 20.95
CA LYS A 216 -20.22 -7.01 20.10
C LYS A 216 -20.28 -5.74 19.22
N ASP A 217 -19.52 -4.71 19.60
CA ASP A 217 -19.45 -3.40 18.93
C ASP A 217 -18.15 -3.18 18.14
N GLY A 218 -17.24 -4.17 18.09
CA GLY A 218 -15.97 -4.08 17.39
C GLY A 218 -16.07 -4.39 15.89
N PRO A 219 -15.05 -4.01 15.09
CA PRO A 219 -15.02 -4.35 13.68
C PRO A 219 -14.93 -5.86 13.46
N THR A 220 -15.68 -6.33 12.48
CA THR A 220 -15.75 -7.74 12.07
C THR A 220 -14.43 -8.22 11.44
N ILE A 221 -14.22 -9.54 11.37
CA ILE A 221 -13.07 -10.16 10.69
C ILE A 221 -12.97 -9.65 9.25
N GLN A 222 -14.10 -9.56 8.54
CA GLN A 222 -14.17 -9.09 7.15
C GLN A 222 -13.67 -7.65 7.03
N GLN A 223 -14.04 -6.76 7.95
CA GLN A 223 -13.60 -5.37 7.94
C GLN A 223 -12.10 -5.23 8.23
N GLN A 224 -11.53 -6.12 9.06
CA GLN A 224 -10.11 -6.10 9.40
C GLN A 224 -9.23 -6.88 8.41
N TYR A 225 -9.80 -7.81 7.63
CA TYR A 225 -9.06 -8.80 6.86
C TYR A 225 -7.95 -8.19 5.99
N LEU A 226 -8.28 -7.24 5.10
CA LEU A 226 -7.27 -6.68 4.20
C LEU A 226 -6.24 -5.80 4.90
N VAL A 227 -6.61 -5.14 6.01
CA VAL A 227 -5.64 -4.35 6.78
C VAL A 227 -4.64 -5.26 7.48
N SER A 228 -5.13 -6.33 8.13
CA SER A 228 -4.28 -7.33 8.77
C SER A 228 -3.46 -8.14 7.77
N TRP A 229 -4.02 -8.43 6.60
CA TRP A 229 -3.30 -9.12 5.53
C TRP A 229 -2.19 -8.24 4.95
N LEU A 230 -2.52 -6.98 4.62
CA LEU A 230 -1.59 -6.05 4.00
C LEU A 230 -0.49 -5.61 4.97
N SER A 231 -0.72 -5.62 6.29
CA SER A 231 0.34 -5.33 7.27
C SER A 231 1.45 -6.38 7.29
N VAL A 232 1.17 -7.60 6.83
CA VAL A 232 2.17 -8.67 6.67
C VAL A 232 2.74 -8.63 5.25
N VAL A 233 1.86 -8.67 4.24
CA VAL A 233 2.25 -8.76 2.83
C VAL A 233 2.92 -7.48 2.32
N GLY A 234 2.45 -6.32 2.76
CA GLY A 234 3.03 -5.03 2.38
C GLY A 234 4.50 -4.90 2.79
N GLN A 235 4.88 -5.48 3.93
CA GLN A 235 6.27 -5.46 4.41
C GLN A 235 7.21 -6.18 3.44
N ALA A 236 6.75 -7.22 2.77
CA ALA A 236 7.56 -7.94 1.78
C ALA A 236 7.84 -7.10 0.53
N VAL A 237 7.03 -6.07 0.25
CA VAL A 237 7.16 -5.22 -0.95
C VAL A 237 7.46 -3.75 -0.61
N GLY A 238 7.86 -3.46 0.63
CA GLY A 238 8.21 -2.11 1.06
C GLY A 238 7.01 -1.19 1.34
N LEU A 239 5.78 -1.70 1.25
CA LEU A 239 4.57 -0.96 1.57
C LEU A 239 4.23 -1.08 3.07
N ARG A 240 4.51 -0.04 3.84
CA ARG A 240 4.23 -0.02 5.29
C ARG A 240 2.77 0.33 5.60
N ILE A 241 2.14 -0.46 6.46
CA ILE A 241 0.82 -0.18 7.01
C ILE A 241 0.96 0.39 8.43
N PRO A 242 0.55 1.65 8.67
CA PRO A 242 0.59 2.25 10.00
C PRO A 242 -0.20 1.42 11.03
N LEU A 243 0.32 1.33 12.26
CA LEU A 243 -0.29 0.53 13.32
C LEU A 243 -1.69 1.03 13.70
N GLU A 244 -1.95 2.32 13.50
CA GLU A 244 -3.26 2.98 13.69
C GLU A 244 -4.34 2.41 12.76
N MET A 245 -3.95 1.85 11.61
CA MET A 245 -4.89 1.16 10.73
C MET A 245 -5.30 -0.20 11.31
N ILE A 246 -4.34 -0.90 11.93
CA ILE A 246 -4.51 -2.24 12.51
C ILE A 246 -5.29 -2.14 13.83
N ASN A 247 -4.94 -1.17 14.66
CA ASN A 247 -5.59 -0.91 15.93
C ASN A 247 -6.99 -0.32 15.69
N ASN A 248 -7.97 -0.73 16.50
CA ASN A 248 -9.34 -0.25 16.42
C ASN A 248 -9.52 1.22 16.87
N SER A 249 -8.41 1.93 17.11
CA SER A 249 -8.36 3.35 17.48
C SER A 249 -8.50 4.31 16.28
N CYS A 250 -8.70 3.79 15.07
CA CYS A 250 -9.00 4.63 13.91
C CYS A 250 -10.32 5.39 14.15
N PRO A 251 -10.37 6.73 13.96
CA PRO A 251 -11.51 7.58 14.34
C PRO A 251 -12.83 7.30 13.61
N LEU A 252 -12.85 6.33 12.68
CA LEU A 252 -14.07 5.83 12.06
C LEU A 252 -14.96 5.03 13.04
N TYR A 253 -14.41 4.59 14.17
CA TYR A 253 -15.14 3.91 15.25
C TYR A 253 -14.74 4.56 16.58
N PRO A 254 -15.50 5.55 17.09
CA PRO A 254 -15.18 6.17 18.36
C PRO A 254 -15.19 5.12 19.46
N VAL A 255 -14.09 5.02 20.21
CA VAL A 255 -14.03 4.28 21.47
C VAL A 255 -15.00 4.96 22.41
N ASN A 256 -16.08 4.28 22.79
CA ASN A 256 -16.96 4.76 23.85
C ASN A 256 -16.13 4.85 25.13
N SER A 257 -15.65 6.04 25.46
CA SER A 257 -15.10 6.34 26.77
C SER A 257 -16.24 6.18 27.77
N VAL A 258 -16.18 5.12 28.56
CA VAL A 258 -17.03 4.96 29.75
C VAL A 258 -16.76 6.17 30.63
N THR A 259 -17.68 7.13 30.63
CA THR A 259 -17.74 8.20 31.62
C THR A 259 -18.02 7.55 32.97
N LEU A 260 -16.97 7.41 33.79
CA LEU A 260 -17.12 7.32 35.24
C LEU A 260 -17.58 8.70 35.72
N SER A 261 -18.89 8.91 35.70
CA SER A 261 -19.53 10.05 36.35
C SER A 261 -20.24 9.60 37.62
N ASN A 262 -19.77 10.19 38.72
CA ASN A 262 -20.45 10.44 40.01
C ASN A 262 -20.45 9.25 40.98
N GLU A 263 -20.18 9.42 42.27
CA GLU A 263 -20.75 10.43 43.17
C GLU A 263 -19.75 10.97 44.21
N VAL A 264 -19.70 12.31 44.32
CA VAL A 264 -19.54 13.04 45.58
C VAL A 264 -20.93 13.59 45.93
N ASN A 265 -21.28 13.51 47.22
CA ASN A 265 -22.43 14.03 48.00
C ASN A 265 -23.02 12.86 48.80
N ASP A 266 -23.07 12.80 50.13
CA ASP A 266 -22.87 13.75 51.24
C ASP A 266 -22.16 13.04 52.42
#